data_AF-A0A842VL61-F1
#
_entry.id   AF-A0A842VL61-F1
#
_cell.length_a   1.000
_cell.length_b   1.000
_cell.length_c   1.000
_cell.angle_alpha   90.00
_cell.angle_beta   90.00
_cell.angle_gamma   90.00
#
_symmetry.space_group_name_H-M   'P 1'
#
loop_
_entity.id
_entity.type
_entity.pdbx_description
1 polymer ?
#
loop_
_entity_poly.entity_id
_entity_poly.type
_entity_poly.pdbx_seq_one_letter_code
_entity_poly.pdbx_strand_id
1 'polypeptide(L)' 'MLFIDAKKYCTKCGESVYLSDRYCQSCGTQLIFSDMLGKYVKRCPECNSLVKENAKYCSECGNKVKSNMD' A
#
# COMPACT_ATOMS: atom_id res chain seq x y z
N MET A 1 22.78 -0.09 13.99
CA MET A 1 22.06 -0.08 12.70
C MET A 1 20.68 -0.66 12.94
N LEU A 2 19.64 0.17 12.96
CA LEU A 2 18.27 -0.26 13.26
C LEU A 2 17.60 -0.76 11.98
N PHE A 3 17.80 -2.02 11.65
CA PHE A 3 16.99 -2.69 10.62
C PHE A 3 15.69 -3.12 11.28
N ILE A 4 14.65 -2.30 11.12
CA ILE A 4 13.29 -2.65 11.53
C ILE A 4 12.72 -3.59 10.46
N ASP A 5 13.29 -4.79 10.35
CA ASP A 5 12.75 -5.91 9.55
C ASP A 5 11.65 -6.62 10.33
N ALA A 6 10.65 -5.85 10.75
CA ALA A 6 9.46 -6.42 11.34
C ALA A 6 8.74 -7.25 10.25
N LYS A 7 8.63 -8.56 10.50
CA LYS A 7 7.92 -9.51 9.64
C LYS A 7 6.47 -9.59 10.08
N LYS A 8 5.54 -9.64 9.12
CA LYS A 8 4.12 -9.95 9.32
C LYS A 8 3.72 -11.08 8.38
N TYR A 9 2.49 -11.55 8.53
CA TYR A 9 1.90 -12.53 7.62
C TYR A 9 0.93 -11.85 6.67
N CYS A 10 0.97 -12.28 5.41
CA CYS A 10 0.01 -11.87 4.40
C CYS A 10 -1.40 -12.25 4.84
N THR A 11 -2.31 -11.29 4.90
CA THR A 11 -3.70 -11.55 5.32
C THR A 11 -4.51 -12.35 4.29
N LYS A 12 -4.00 -12.48 3.06
CA LYS A 12 -4.66 -13.24 1.98
C LYS A 12 -4.20 -14.69 1.89
N CYS A 13 -2.90 -14.95 2.00
CA CYS A 13 -2.33 -16.29 1.79
C CYS A 13 -1.56 -16.86 2.99
N GLY A 14 -1.32 -16.06 4.04
CA GLY A 14 -0.58 -16.50 5.23
C GLY A 14 0.94 -16.50 5.08
N GLU A 15 1.49 -16.17 3.91
CA GLU A 15 2.94 -16.12 3.68
C GLU A 15 3.64 -15.08 4.57
N SER A 16 4.88 -15.37 5.00
CA SER A 16 5.71 -14.40 5.70
C SER A 16 6.18 -13.29 4.76
N VAL A 17 5.98 -12.03 5.17
CA VAL A 17 6.29 -10.84 4.38
C VAL A 17 6.93 -9.79 5.29
N TYR A 18 7.77 -8.92 4.73
CA TYR A 18 8.36 -7.80 5.47
C TYR A 18 7.39 -6.62 5.52
N LEU A 19 7.42 -5.83 6.59
CA LEU A 19 6.61 -4.59 6.68
C LEU A 19 6.96 -3.57 5.60
N SER A 20 8.17 -3.64 5.06
CA SER A 20 8.65 -2.83 3.93
C SER A 20 8.12 -3.33 2.58
N ASP A 21 7.62 -4.57 2.50
CA ASP A 21 7.08 -5.12 1.26
C ASP A 21 5.78 -4.43 0.90
N ARG A 22 5.71 -3.90 -0.34
CA ARG A 22 4.47 -3.35 -0.88
C ARG A 22 3.50 -4.43 -1.34
N TYR A 23 4.01 -5.59 -1.74
CA TYR A 23 3.23 -6.69 -2.29
C TYR A 23 3.75 -8.02 -1.73
N CYS A 24 2.84 -8.97 -1.51
CA CYS A 24 3.19 -10.33 -1.13
C CYS A 24 3.84 -11.02 -2.34
N GLN A 25 5.10 -11.41 -2.19
CA GLN A 25 5.85 -12.14 -3.22
C GLN A 25 5.25 -13.51 -3.60
N SER A 26 4.43 -14.10 -2.72
CA SER A 26 3.82 -15.41 -2.96
C SER A 26 2.49 -15.33 -3.71
N CYS A 27 1.59 -14.42 -3.32
CA CYS A 27 0.24 -14.34 -3.92
C CYS A 27 -0.05 -13.06 -4.70
N GLY A 28 0.90 -12.12 -4.75
CA GLY A 28 0.77 -10.83 -5.41
C GLY A 28 -0.17 -9.84 -4.72
N THR A 29 -0.77 -10.18 -3.57
CA THR A 29 -1.66 -9.23 -2.87
C THR A 29 -0.87 -8.02 -2.38
N GLN A 30 -1.44 -6.84 -2.52
CA GLN A 30 -0.84 -5.64 -1.97
C GLN A 30 -0.95 -5.63 -0.43
N LEU A 31 0.15 -5.33 0.25
CA LEU A 31 0.25 -5.33 1.69
C LEU A 31 0.06 -3.91 2.21
N ILE A 32 -1.04 -3.69 2.95
CA ILE A 32 -1.35 -2.40 3.55
C ILE A 32 -1.09 -2.50 5.05
N PHE A 33 0.13 -2.17 5.46
CA PHE A 33 0.44 -2.03 6.87
C PHE A 33 0.22 -0.57 7.27
N SER A 34 -0.91 -0.30 7.91
CA SER A 34 -1.35 1.01 8.41
C SER A 34 -0.31 1.71 9.29
N ASP A 35 0.63 0.96 9.85
CA ASP A 35 1.54 1.41 10.91
C ASP A 35 2.83 2.06 10.36
N MET A 36 3.20 1.82 9.09
CA MET A 36 4.49 2.29 8.53
C MET A 36 4.42 2.95 7.16
N LEU A 37 3.43 2.63 6.32
CA LEU A 37 3.44 3.06 4.91
C LEU A 37 2.50 4.24 4.60
N GLY A 38 1.84 4.78 5.61
CA GLY A 38 0.80 5.80 5.48
C GLY A 38 -0.56 5.19 5.18
N LYS A 39 -1.62 5.85 5.66
CA LYS A 39 -2.99 5.38 5.51
C LYS A 39 -3.43 5.44 4.04
N TYR A 40 -3.54 4.28 3.39
CA TYR A 40 -4.16 4.17 2.07
C TYR A 40 -5.66 4.03 2.25
N VAL A 41 -6.42 4.96 1.67
CA VAL A 41 -7.87 5.05 1.92
C VAL A 41 -8.72 4.79 0.68
N LYS A 42 -8.12 4.87 -0.51
CA LYS A 42 -8.86 4.77 -1.78
C LYS A 42 -8.00 4.09 -2.83
N ARG A 43 -8.67 3.61 -3.89
CA ARG A 43 -8.01 3.09 -5.10
C ARG A 43 -8.05 4.15 -6.19
N CYS A 44 -7.01 4.20 -7.01
CA CYS A 44 -6.95 5.02 -8.20
C CYS A 44 -8.00 4.49 -9.19
N PRO A 45 -8.91 5.32 -9.72
CA PRO A 45 -9.92 4.86 -10.67
C PRO A 45 -9.32 4.39 -12.01
N GLU A 46 -8.12 4.86 -12.35
CA GLU A 46 -7.49 4.62 -13.65
C GLU A 46 -6.68 3.33 -13.70
N CYS A 47 -5.94 3.01 -12.63
CA CYS A 47 -5.07 1.83 -12.58
C CYS A 47 -5.37 0.90 -11.40
N ASN A 48 -6.39 1.22 -10.59
CA ASN A 48 -6.83 0.46 -9.42
C ASN A 48 -5.77 0.30 -8.28
N SER A 49 -4.65 1.02 -8.38
CA SER A 49 -3.61 1.07 -7.35
C SER A 49 -4.09 1.78 -6.09
N LEU A 50 -3.52 1.44 -4.94
CA LEU A 50 -3.87 2.13 -3.70
C LEU A 50 -3.27 3.52 -3.63
N VAL A 51 -4.06 4.44 -3.10
CA VAL A 51 -3.74 5.86 -3.01
C VAL A 51 -3.80 6.30 -1.55
N LYS A 52 -2.75 7.00 -1.12
CA LYS A 52 -2.65 7.57 0.23
C LYS A 52 -3.75 8.61 0.45
N GLU A 53 -4.24 8.74 1.68
CA GLU A 53 -5.31 9.70 2.07
C GLU A 53 -5.06 11.11 1.52
N ASN A 54 -3.83 11.59 1.65
CA ASN A 54 -3.42 12.95 1.27
C ASN A 54 -2.75 13.03 -0.12
N ALA A 55 -2.76 11.95 -0.92
CA ALA A 55 -2.17 11.98 -2.24
C ALA A 55 -3.10 12.70 -3.24
N LYS A 56 -2.55 13.71 -3.94
CA LYS A 56 -3.19 14.42 -5.06
C LYS A 56 -3.03 13.70 -6.40
N TYR A 57 -1.95 12.92 -6.52
CA TYR A 57 -1.60 12.14 -7.72
C TYR A 57 -1.30 10.69 -7.33
N CYS A 58 -1.67 9.77 -8.21
CA CYS A 58 -1.36 8.36 -8.07
C CYS A 58 0.15 8.16 -8.26
N SER A 59 0.82 7.51 -7.30
CA SER A 59 2.26 7.25 -7.37
C SER A 59 2.63 6.15 -8.38
N GLU A 60 1.66 5.37 -8.84
CA GLU A 60 1.89 4.27 -9.79
C GLU A 60 1.65 4.69 -11.24
N CYS A 61 0.60 5.46 -11.53
CA CYS A 61 0.28 5.88 -12.91
C CYS A 61 0.36 7.39 -13.17
N GLY A 62 0.60 8.22 -12.15
CA GLY A 62 0.67 9.68 -12.29
C GLY A 62 -0.68 10.40 -12.39
N ASN A 63 -1.80 9.68 -12.56
CA ASN A 63 -3.12 10.32 -12.69
C ASN A 63 -3.58 11.02 -11.41
N LYS A 64 -4.31 12.11 -11.59
CA LYS A 64 -4.88 12.89 -10.49
C LYS A 64 -5.94 12.06 -9.77
N VAL A 65 -5.79 11.93 -8.46
CA VAL A 65 -6.67 11.14 -7.60
C VAL A 65 -7.52 12.11 -6.81
N LYS A 66 -8.79 12.26 -7.18
CA LYS A 66 -9.74 13.15 -6.51
C LYS A 66 -9.73 12.85 -5.01
N SER A 67 -9.22 13.77 -4.21
CA SER A 67 -9.46 13.81 -2.76
C SER A 67 -10.82 14.46 -2.61
N ASN A 68 -11.82 13.71 -2.15
CA ASN A 68 -13.14 14.25 -1.84
C ASN A 68 -13.03 15.12 -0.58
N MET A 69 -12.48 16.32 -0.75
CA MET A 69 -12.57 17.43 0.18
C MET A 69 -12.96 18.62 -0.69
N ASP A 70 -14.23 18.63 -1.09
CA ASP A 70 -14.93 19.81 -1.58
C ASP A 70 -15.47 20.58 -0.37
#